data_AF-A0AB35HM59-F1
#
_entry.id   AF-A0AB35HM59-F1
#
_cell.length_a   1.000
_cell.length_b   1.000
_cell.length_c   1.000
_cell.angle_alpha   90.00
_cell.angle_beta   90.00
_cell.angle_gamma   90.00
#
_symmetry.space_group_name_H-M   'P 1'
#
loop_
_entity.id
_entity.type
_entity.pdbx_description
1 polymer ?
#
loop_
_entity_poly.entity_id
_entity_poly.type
_entity_poly.pdbx_seq_one_letter_code
_entity_poly.pdbx_strand_id
1 'polypeptide(L)' 'MKVSQGNHFKMTILNKTYSAVITHVNKDLYIVDFYYQGEFETSKAVGKQFFKDNKEIIEWSGQSGNA' A
#
# COMPACT_ATOMS: atom_id res chain seq x y z
N MET A 1 -11.23 -6.53 -3.99
CA MET A 1 -11.65 -5.12 -3.87
C MET A 1 -11.82 -4.51 -5.26
N LYS A 2 -12.88 -3.75 -5.56
CA LYS A 2 -12.94 -2.94 -6.81
C LYS A 2 -12.09 -1.69 -6.56
N VAL A 3 -10.96 -1.55 -7.27
CA VAL A 3 -10.01 -0.45 -7.06
C VAL A 3 -10.39 0.72 -7.97
N SER A 4 -10.77 1.85 -7.36
CA SER A 4 -10.96 3.15 -7.99
C SER A 4 -9.95 4.14 -7.45
N GLN A 5 -9.62 5.15 -8.26
CA GLN A 5 -8.80 6.27 -7.80
C GLN A 5 -9.47 6.96 -6.60
N GLY A 6 -8.66 7.38 -5.62
CA GLY A 6 -9.15 7.99 -4.39
C GLY A 6 -9.74 6.98 -3.40
N ASN A 7 -9.64 5.67 -3.65
CA ASN A 7 -10.03 4.69 -2.65
C ASN A 7 -9.09 4.77 -1.45
N HIS A 8 -9.70 4.77 -0.26
CA HIS A 8 -9.02 4.70 1.01
C HIS A 8 -9.16 3.30 1.60
N PHE A 9 -8.08 2.74 2.10
CA PHE A 9 -8.11 1.49 2.86
C PHE A 9 -7.13 1.55 4.02
N LYS A 10 -7.33 0.69 5.02
CA LYS A 10 -6.36 0.52 6.11
C LYS A 10 -5.50 -0.70 5.84
N MET A 11 -4.24 -0.62 6.21
CA MET A 11 -3.30 -1.73 6.02
C MET A 11 -2.35 -1.82 7.20
N THR A 12 -2.07 -3.03 7.66
CA THR A 12 -1.17 -3.26 8.78
C THR A 12 0.21 -3.65 8.26
N ILE A 13 1.21 -2.81 8.52
CA ILE A 13 2.60 -3.05 8.17
C ILE A 13 3.38 -3.14 9.48
N LEU A 14 4.08 -4.25 9.73
CA LEU A 14 4.94 -4.42 10.91
C LEU A 14 4.20 -4.04 12.23
N ASN A 15 2.98 -4.56 12.42
CA ASN A 15 2.10 -4.28 13.57
C ASN A 15 1.63 -2.82 13.72
N LYS A 16 1.85 -1.96 12.73
CA LYS A 16 1.33 -0.60 12.70
C LYS A 16 0.24 -0.50 11.63
N THR A 17 -0.87 0.16 11.96
CA THR A 17 -1.98 0.39 11.02
C THR A 17 -1.79 1.73 10.32
N TYR A 18 -1.68 1.68 8.99
CA TYR A 18 -1.58 2.83 8.11
C TYR A 18 -2.93 3.07 7.42
N SER A 19 -3.25 4.33 7.18
CA SER A 19 -4.26 4.73 6.20
C SER A 19 -3.58 4.80 4.83
N ALA A 20 -4.16 4.19 3.82
CA ALA A 20 -3.61 4.13 2.48
C ALA A 20 -4.56 4.80 1.47
N VAL A 21 -4.01 5.55 0.53
CA VAL A 21 -4.73 6.22 -0.55
C VAL A 21 -4.23 5.73 -1.90
N ILE A 22 -5.15 5.38 -2.79
CA ILE A 22 -4.80 4.84 -4.11
C ILE A 22 -4.92 5.93 -5.19
N THR A 23 -3.82 6.17 -5.88
CA THR A 23 -3.78 6.95 -7.12
C THR A 23 -3.62 6.01 -8.30
N HIS A 24 -4.59 6.00 -9.21
CA HIS A 24 -4.49 5.25 -10.47
C HIS A 24 -3.69 6.05 -11.49
N VAL A 25 -2.58 5.49 -11.97
CA VAL A 25 -1.72 6.15 -12.97
C VAL A 25 -2.09 5.69 -14.37
N ASN A 26 -2.13 4.37 -14.59
CA ASN A 26 -2.55 3.77 -15.85
C ASN A 26 -3.08 2.35 -15.60
N LYS A 27 -3.49 1.67 -16.70
CA LYS A 27 -4.16 0.37 -16.65
C LYS A 27 -3.47 -0.65 -15.74
N ASP A 28 -2.15 -0.63 -15.59
CA ASP A 28 -1.42 -1.65 -14.84
C ASP A 28 -0.61 -1.09 -13.67
N LEU A 29 -0.67 0.22 -13.42
CA LEU A 29 0.14 0.91 -12.42
C LEU A 29 -0.70 1.81 -11.50
N TYR A 30 -0.49 1.65 -10.21
CA TYR A 30 -1.08 2.43 -9.14
C TYR A 30 0.02 2.95 -8.23
N ILE A 31 -0.20 4.11 -7.63
CA ILE A 31 0.60 4.60 -6.50
C ILE A 31 -0.26 4.47 -5.26
N VAL A 32 0.31 3.91 -4.20
CA VAL A 32 -0.33 3.83 -2.89
C VAL A 32 0.45 4.69 -1.92
N ASP A 33 -0.20 5.73 -1.40
CA ASP A 33 0.34 6.64 -0.40
C ASP A 33 -0.07 6.15 0.98
N PHE A 34 0.90 5.99 1.88
CA PHE A 34 0.70 5.49 3.24
C PHE A 34 0.85 6.63 4.24
N TYR A 35 -0.11 6.68 5.15
CA TYR A 35 -0.20 7.69 6.20
C TYR A 35 -0.26 7.01 7.57
N TYR A 36 0.54 7.49 8.51
CA TYR A 36 0.50 7.05 9.90
C TYR A 36 0.14 8.24 10.78
N GLN A 37 -0.88 8.05 11.63
CA GLN A 37 -1.40 9.12 12.51
C GLN A 37 -1.80 10.43 11.77
N GLY A 38 -2.14 10.33 10.47
CA GLY A 38 -2.54 11.47 9.64
C GLY A 38 -1.39 12.10 8.85
N GLU A 39 -0.15 11.75 9.16
CA GLU A 39 1.04 12.24 8.47
C GLU A 39 1.42 11.33 7.30
N PHE A 40 1.92 11.91 6.21
CA PHE A 40 2.43 11.15 5.07
C PHE A 40 3.76 10.49 5.44
N GLU A 41 3.86 9.19 5.19
CA GLU A 41 5.05 8.41 5.51
C GLU A 41 5.82 8.00 4.25
N THR A 42 5.12 7.42 3.27
CA THR A 42 5.77 6.92 2.06
C THR A 42 4.76 6.61 0.95
N SER A 43 5.27 6.43 -0.28
CA SER A 43 4.49 6.01 -1.44
C SER A 43 5.11 4.77 -2.07
N LYS A 44 4.27 3.88 -2.61
CA LYS A 44 4.74 2.71 -3.36
C LYS A 44 3.99 2.56 -4.68
N ALA A 45 4.75 2.35 -5.76
CA ALA A 45 4.21 1.94 -7.04
C ALA A 45 3.86 0.45 -6.99
N VAL A 46 2.61 0.10 -7.29
CA VAL A 46 2.10 -1.28 -7.26
C VAL A 46 1.29 -1.59 -8.50
N GLY A 47 1.34 -2.85 -8.94
CA GLY A 47 0.50 -3.34 -10.04
C GLY A 47 -0.86 -3.83 -9.57
N LYS A 48 -1.77 -4.14 -10.50
CA LYS A 48 -3.11 -4.68 -10.18
C LYS A 48 -3.09 -5.92 -9.28
N GLN A 49 -2.05 -6.75 -9.39
CA GLN A 49 -1.94 -8.00 -8.62
C GLN A 49 -1.88 -7.76 -7.12
N PHE A 50 -1.28 -6.64 -6.71
CA PHE A 50 -1.21 -6.18 -5.32
C PHE A 50 -2.58 -6.20 -4.62
N PHE A 51 -3.64 -5.76 -5.31
CA PHE A 51 -4.99 -5.68 -4.76
C PHE A 51 -5.80 -6.98 -4.89
N LYS A 52 -5.33 -7.93 -5.72
CA LYS A 52 -5.97 -9.24 -5.86
C LYS A 52 -5.51 -10.20 -4.78
N ASP A 53 -4.26 -10.10 -4.38
CA ASP A 53 -3.67 -11.05 -3.43
C ASP A 53 -4.20 -10.86 -2.01
N ASN A 54 -4.93 -9.78 -1.71
CA ASN A 54 -5.47 -9.46 -0.37
C ASN A 54 -4.42 -9.70 0.74
N LYS A 55 -3.13 -9.58 0.42
CA LYS A 55 -2.07 -9.73 1.40
C LYS A 55 -2.14 -8.48 2.26
N GLU A 56 -2.80 -8.60 3.40
CA GLU A 56 -2.82 -7.59 4.46
C GLU A 56 -1.40 -7.17 4.87
N ILE A 57 -0.40 -8.01 4.56
CA ILE A 57 1.02 -7.81 4.84
C ILE A 57 1.75 -7.50 3.52
N ILE A 58 2.18 -6.26 3.35
CA ILE A 58 3.24 -5.95 2.37
C ILE A 58 4.58 -6.29 3.03
N GLU A 59 5.21 -7.35 2.57
CA GLU A 59 6.63 -7.58 2.82
C GLU A 59 7.43 -6.53 2.03
N TRP A 60 8.12 -5.66 2.75
CA TRP A 60 9.05 -4.71 2.14
C TRP A 60 10.31 -5.49 1.76
N SER A 61 10.45 -5.81 0.47
CA SER A 61 11.71 -6.30 -0.10
C SER A 61 12.76 -5.20 0.02
N GLY A 62 13.49 -5.20 1.14
CA GLY A 62 14.41 -4.15 1.54
C GLY A 62 14.81 -4.21 3.01
N GLN A 63 13.99 -4.82 3.88
CA GLN A 63 14.47 -5.28 5.18
C GLN A 63 15.08 -6.67 5.03
N SER A 64 16.31 -6.70 4.53
CA SER A 64 17.22 -7.80 4.86
C SER A 64 17.25 -7.92 6.37
N GLY A 65 16.84 -9.07 6.89
CA GLY A 65 16.98 -9.38 8.30
C GLY A 65 18.41 -9.15 8.76
N ASN A 66 18.55 -8.44 9.87
CA ASN A 66 19.65 -8.69 10.77
C ASN A 66 19.06 -9.49 11.92
N ALA A 67 19.44 -10.77 11.92
CA ALA A 67 19.41 -11.67 13.05
C ALA A 67 20.23 -11.12 14.22
#